data_AF-A0A1G6PPT5-F1
#
_entry.id   AF-A0A1G6PPT5-F1
#
_cell.length_a   1.000
_cell.length_b   1.000
_cell.length_c   1.000
_cell.angle_alpha   90.00
_cell.angle_beta   90.00
_cell.angle_gamma   90.00
#
_symmetry.space_group_name_H-M   'P 1'
#
loop_
_entity.id
_entity.type
_entity.pdbx_description
1 polymer ?
#
loop_
_entity_poly.entity_id
_entity_poly.type
_entity_poly.pdbx_seq_one_letter_code
_entity_poly.pdbx_strand_id
1 'polypeptide(L)'
;MLLRDYIRSLPKGERGAFRLRLAAAHGVSVALVRKWENDPAPDEWSADKKRAEVRRHPSELKAIEVTERLTDHRVTRLDLRPECWTMEMETV
;
A
#
# COMPACT_ATOMS: atom_id res chain seq x y z
N MET A 1 9.70 2.93 0.29
CA MET A 1 9.57 1.70 -0.52
C MET A 1 8.09 1.37 -0.69
N LEU A 2 7.64 0.96 -1.90
CA LEU A 2 6.24 0.61 -2.12
C LEU A 2 5.83 -0.66 -1.37
N LEU A 3 4.55 -0.76 -1.01
CA LEU A 3 3.99 -1.95 -0.34
C LEU A 3 4.23 -3.24 -1.13
N ARG A 4 4.14 -3.19 -2.46
CA ARG A 4 4.42 -4.36 -3.32
C ARG A 4 5.86 -4.86 -3.16
N ASP A 5 6.80 -3.94 -3.01
CA ASP A 5 8.23 -4.26 -2.97
C ASP A 5 8.58 -4.85 -1.61
N TYR A 6 8.00 -4.31 -0.53
CA TYR A 6 8.05 -4.94 0.79
C TYR A 6 7.55 -6.39 0.72
N ILE A 7 6.36 -6.63 0.17
CA ILE A 7 5.79 -7.99 0.12
C ILE A 7 6.62 -8.91 -0.76
N ARG A 8 7.19 -8.41 -1.87
CA ARG A 8 8.11 -9.18 -2.72
C ARG A 8 9.41 -9.52 -2.01
N SER A 9 9.88 -8.68 -1.09
CA SER A 9 11.08 -8.95 -0.30
C SER A 9 10.90 -10.09 0.71
N LEU A 10 9.66 -10.38 1.13
CA LEU A 10 9.36 -11.51 2.01
C LEU A 10 9.57 -12.87 1.31
N PRO A 11 9.95 -13.93 2.06
CA PRO A 11 10.01 -15.30 1.55
C PRO A 11 8.70 -15.72 0.88
N LYS A 12 8.77 -16.51 -0.21
CA LYS A 12 7.61 -16.85 -1.05
C LYS A 12 6.39 -17.38 -0.26
N GLY A 13 6.63 -18.19 0.78
CA GLY A 13 5.59 -18.74 1.66
C GLY A 13 4.97 -17.72 2.63
N GLU A 14 5.69 -16.65 2.98
CA GLU A 14 5.25 -15.66 3.97
C GLU A 14 4.41 -14.54 3.36
N ARG A 15 4.51 -14.32 2.05
CA ARG A 15 3.75 -13.26 1.35
C ARG A 15 2.24 -13.42 1.54
N GLY A 16 1.74 -14.66 1.49
CA GLY A 16 0.33 -14.97 1.71
C GLY A 16 -0.09 -14.70 3.15
N ALA A 17 0.71 -15.16 4.11
CA ALA A 17 0.47 -14.94 5.53
C ALA A 17 0.51 -13.45 5.91
N PHE A 18 1.43 -12.67 5.34
CA PHE A 18 1.48 -11.23 5.55
C PHE A 18 0.21 -10.54 5.04
N ARG A 19 -0.26 -10.84 3.83
CA ARG A 19 -1.51 -10.27 3.30
C ARG A 19 -2.72 -10.58 4.17
N LEU A 20 -2.80 -11.82 4.69
CA LEU A 20 -3.88 -12.21 5.61
C LEU A 20 -3.83 -11.40 6.91
N ARG A 21 -2.65 -11.24 7.51
CA ARG A 21 -2.47 -10.42 8.72
C ARG A 21 -2.82 -8.95 8.47
N LEU A 22 -2.36 -8.39 7.35
CA LEU A 22 -2.66 -7.00 6.98
C LEU A 22 -4.16 -6.80 6.73
N ALA A 23 -4.79 -7.70 5.99
CA ALA A 23 -6.23 -7.68 5.75
C ALA A 23 -7.03 -7.74 7.07
N ALA A 24 -6.66 -8.65 7.97
CA ALA A 24 -7.30 -8.77 9.29
C ALA A 24 -7.11 -7.51 10.15
N ALA A 25 -5.92 -6.92 10.18
CA ALA A 25 -5.65 -5.71 10.96
C ALA A 25 -6.42 -4.48 10.48
N HIS A 26 -6.76 -4.43 9.19
CA HIS A 26 -7.58 -3.37 8.59
C HIS A 26 -9.08 -3.72 8.54
N GLY A 27 -9.47 -4.96 8.86
CA GLY A 27 -10.86 -5.41 8.73
C GLY A 27 -11.36 -5.49 7.28
N VAL A 28 -10.48 -5.80 6.32
CA VAL A 28 -10.79 -5.83 4.88
C VAL A 28 -10.46 -7.19 4.25
N SER A 29 -10.77 -7.37 2.97
CA SER A 29 -10.40 -8.57 2.22
C SER A 29 -8.96 -8.53 1.72
N VAL A 30 -8.34 -9.70 1.56
CA VAL A 30 -7.02 -9.84 0.91
C VAL A 30 -7.05 -9.32 -0.53
N ALA A 31 -8.20 -9.41 -1.21
CA ALA A 31 -8.36 -8.85 -2.54
C ALA A 31 -8.17 -7.32 -2.54
N LEU A 32 -8.69 -6.60 -1.54
CA LEU A 32 -8.47 -5.16 -1.41
C LEU A 32 -7.00 -4.83 -1.13
N VAL A 33 -6.33 -5.60 -0.26
CA VAL A 33 -4.89 -5.44 0.00
C VAL A 33 -4.08 -5.57 -1.28
N ARG A 34 -4.40 -6.54 -2.15
CA ARG A 34 -3.74 -6.66 -3.47
C ARG A 34 -3.95 -5.42 -4.35
N LYS A 35 -5.10 -4.76 -4.25
CA LYS A 35 -5.34 -3.51 -4.99
C LYS A 35 -4.50 -2.35 -4.44
N TRP A 36 -4.22 -2.34 -3.13
CA TRP A 36 -3.26 -1.41 -2.52
C TRP A 36 -1.83 -1.68 -2.98
N GLU A 37 -1.43 -2.95 -3.10
CA GLU A 37 -0.12 -3.31 -3.66
C GLU A 37 0.07 -2.75 -5.07
N ASN A 38 -1.01 -2.71 -5.85
CA ASN A 38 -0.98 -2.21 -7.22
C ASN A 38 -0.91 -0.68 -7.31
N ASP A 39 -0.98 0.07 -6.22
CA ASP A 39 -0.82 1.52 -6.21
C ASP A 39 0.64 1.89 -5.89
N PRO A 40 1.32 2.76 -6.67
CA PRO A 40 0.90 3.31 -7.97
C PRO A 40 0.90 2.23 -9.08
N ALA A 41 -0.04 2.31 -10.02
CA ALA A 41 -0.19 1.30 -11.07
C ALA A 41 1.05 1.18 -11.98
N PRO A 42 1.42 -0.02 -12.45
CA PRO A 42 2.42 -0.17 -13.51
C PRO A 42 2.02 0.61 -14.77
N ASP A 43 3.00 1.20 -15.45
CA ASP A 43 2.77 2.09 -16.59
C ASP A 43 2.13 1.36 -17.77
N GLU A 44 2.50 0.09 -17.97
CA GLU A 44 2.03 -0.77 -19.05
C GLU A 44 0.57 -1.22 -18.89
N TRP A 45 -0.09 -0.93 -17.76
CA TRP A 45 -1.49 -1.28 -17.58
C TRP A 45 -2.42 -0.31 -18.33
N SER A 46 -3.42 -0.88 -19.01
CA SER A 46 -4.50 -0.09 -19.61
C SER A 46 -5.31 0.66 -18.55
N ALA A 47 -5.98 1.75 -18.97
CA ALA A 47 -6.82 2.54 -18.07
C ALA A 47 -7.91 1.70 -17.39
N ASP A 48 -8.52 0.76 -18.11
CA ASP A 48 -9.55 -0.14 -17.57
C ASP A 48 -8.97 -1.08 -16.51
N LYS A 49 -7.79 -1.64 -16.75
CA LYS A 49 -7.11 -2.49 -15.77
C LYS A 49 -6.72 -1.70 -14.52
N LYS A 50 -6.19 -0.48 -14.70
CA LYS A 50 -5.90 0.44 -13.57
C LYS A 50 -7.16 0.69 -12.74
N ARG A 51 -8.30 0.98 -13.40
CA ARG A 51 -9.59 1.22 -12.72
C ARG A 51 -10.10 0.01 -11.94
N ALA A 52 -9.92 -1.20 -12.47
CA ALA A 52 -10.40 -2.43 -11.85
C ALA A 52 -9.52 -2.90 -10.67
N GLU A 53 -8.21 -2.78 -10.83
CA GLU A 53 -7.22 -3.48 -9.99
C GLU A 53 -6.41 -2.56 -9.06
N VAL A 54 -6.58 -1.25 -9.14
CA VAL A 54 -5.81 -0.30 -8.32
C VAL A 54 -6.74 0.41 -7.34
N ARG A 55 -6.34 0.42 -6.07
CA ARG A 55 -6.97 1.26 -5.06
C ARG A 55 -5.90 1.86 -4.18
N ARG A 56 -6.04 3.14 -3.87
CA ARG A 56 -5.20 3.80 -2.88
C ARG A 56 -5.45 3.21 -1.51
N HIS A 57 -4.41 3.19 -0.69
CA HIS A 57 -4.52 2.87 0.72
C HIS A 57 -5.41 3.93 1.43
N PRO A 58 -6.16 3.58 2.49
CA PRO A 58 -6.90 4.58 3.28
C PRO A 58 -5.98 5.69 3.83
N SER A 59 -6.47 6.92 3.90
CA SER A 59 -5.66 8.09 4.34
C SER A 59 -5.73 8.33 5.85
N GLU A 60 -6.62 7.64 6.55
CA GLU A 60 -6.77 7.76 7.99
C GLU A 60 -5.46 7.40 8.69
N LEU A 61 -4.96 8.28 9.56
CA LEU A 61 -3.68 8.11 10.26
C LEU A 61 -3.59 6.74 10.97
N LYS A 62 -4.69 6.31 11.59
CA LYS A 62 -4.76 4.99 12.23
C LYS A 62 -4.49 3.83 11.26
N ALA A 63 -5.05 3.89 10.04
CA ALA A 63 -4.84 2.86 9.03
C ALA A 63 -3.39 2.88 8.53
N ILE A 64 -2.83 4.09 8.33
CA ILE A 64 -1.43 4.28 7.95
C ILE A 64 -0.50 3.66 9.00
N GLU A 65 -0.67 4.01 10.27
CA GLU A 65 0.17 3.49 11.36
C GLU A 65 0.09 1.98 11.52
N VAL A 66 -1.08 1.36 11.25
CA VAL A 66 -1.21 -0.10 11.23
C VAL A 66 -0.28 -0.71 10.19
N THR A 67 -0.27 -0.16 8.98
CA THR A 67 0.60 -0.65 7.90
C THR A 67 2.08 -0.35 8.19
N GLU A 68 2.41 0.84 8.72
CA GLU A 68 3.77 1.20 9.14
C GLU A 68 4.28 0.18 10.18
N ARG A 69 3.52 -0.09 11.25
CA ARG A 69 3.93 -1.06 12.28
C ARG A 69 4.09 -2.48 11.75
N LEU A 70 3.15 -2.95 10.91
CA LEU A 70 3.22 -4.32 10.36
C LEU A 70 4.37 -4.51 9.37
N THR A 71 4.87 -3.43 8.79
CA THR A 71 6.03 -3.45 7.88
C THR A 71 7.34 -3.07 8.56
N ASP A 72 7.34 -3.00 9.89
CA ASP A 72 8.49 -2.53 10.69
C ASP A 72 9.02 -1.17 10.19
N HIS A 73 8.09 -0.27 9.88
CA HIS A 73 8.31 1.06 9.33
C HIS A 73 9.07 1.12 8.00
N ARG A 74 9.19 0.00 7.29
CA ARG A 74 9.81 -0.03 5.95
C ARG A 74 8.91 0.52 4.85
N VAL A 75 7.60 0.46 5.05
CA VAL A 75 6.61 1.16 4.23
C VAL A 75 6.01 2.26 5.08
N THR A 76 6.21 3.51 4.66
CA THR A 76 5.85 4.69 5.44
C THR A 76 4.59 5.37 4.89
N ARG A 77 4.04 6.33 5.63
CA ARG A 77 2.95 7.21 5.17
C ARG A 77 3.26 7.94 3.86
N LEU A 78 4.53 8.28 3.63
CA LEU A 78 5.00 8.92 2.40
C LEU A 78 5.00 7.92 1.22
N ASP A 79 5.14 6.63 1.49
CA ASP A 79 5.01 5.59 0.45
C ASP A 79 3.55 5.24 0.16
N LEU A 80 2.68 5.30 1.18
CA LEU A 80 1.28 4.89 1.08
C LEU A 80 0.39 5.98 0.49
N ARG A 81 0.56 7.22 0.94
CA ARG A 81 -0.28 8.39 0.60
C ARG A 81 0.56 9.68 0.59
N PRO A 82 1.57 9.79 -0.28
CA PRO A 82 2.44 10.97 -0.33
C PRO A 82 1.66 12.29 -0.45
N GLU A 83 0.54 12.28 -1.19
CA GLU A 83 -0.28 13.47 -1.41
C GLU A 83 -0.93 14.01 -0.13
N CYS A 84 -0.98 13.23 0.96
CA CYS A 84 -1.54 13.66 2.24
C CYS A 84 -0.50 14.23 3.21
N TRP A 85 0.79 14.03 2.96
CA TRP A 85 1.86 14.25 3.95
C TRP A 85 3.06 15.02 3.42
N THR A 86 3.18 15.19 2.11
CA THR A 86 4.21 16.03 1.52
C THR A 86 3.73 17.47 1.63
N MET A 87 4.39 18.29 2.46
CA MET A 87 4.16 19.73 2.44
C MET A 87 4.65 20.23 1.08
N GLU A 88 3.75 20.83 0.29
CA GLU A 88 4.15 21.57 -0.90
C GLU A 88 5.16 22.63 -0.46
N MET A 89 6.42 22.47 -0.84
CA MET A 89 7.32 23.61 -0.90
C MET A 89 6.79 24.47 -2.05
N GLU A 90 5.92 25.43 -1.72
CA GLU A 90 5.64 26.57 -2.58
C GLU A 90 7.00 27.20 -2.92
N THR A 91 7.49 26.93 -4.13
CA THR A 91 8.53 27.74 -4.74
C THR A 91 7.93 29.13 -4.96
N VAL A 92 8.28 30.04 -4.06
CA VAL A 92 8.12 31.49 -4.23
C VAL A 92 9.07 31.97 -5.33
#